data_AF-A0A970Q9J3-F1
#
_entry.id   AF-A0A970Q9J3-F1
#
_cell.length_a   1.000
_cell.length_b   1.000
_cell.length_c   1.000
_cell.angle_alpha   90.00
_cell.angle_beta   90.00
_cell.angle_gamma   90.00
#
_symmetry.space_group_name_H-M   'P 1'
#
loop_
_entity.id
_entity.type
_entity.pdbx_description
1 polymer ?
#
loop_
_entity_poly.entity_id
_entity_poly.type
_entity_poly.pdbx_seq_one_letter_code
_entity_poly.pdbx_strand_id
1 'polypeptide(L)'
;MARLPFNLSKAVNTWKEVSAGAGLSSNVVLAGEPRLVALAQQKLSSGGTLPATWVRSVAELAEMASAPGELLVVFTTSVGEAEALAALAGSAPKGGAVVAVDEGHIATGRATRTGLRTTRLSFADSPEGWDRLFGVCAEAVGDHVAALGRRYPAIRDAAARRVTVRTAGQNGLVGLAFFARGADMPAMTLNQAKMVLFIAGIYGEDINQERVVELVGVVGLGFALRGVTRCLVRRMPDIGWVVKGLVGYVATLVMGRAAVRYFERGAPASTSKVVALVGSLRR
;
A
#
# COMPACT_ATOMS: atom_id res chain seq x y z
N MET A 1 2.28 -17.08 35.58
CA MET A 1 1.98 -17.11 34.13
C MET A 1 1.63 -15.71 33.67
N ALA A 2 2.52 -15.07 32.90
CA ALA A 2 2.25 -13.74 32.35
C ALA A 2 1.11 -13.84 31.31
N ARG A 3 -0.04 -13.21 31.58
CA ARG A 3 -1.13 -13.11 30.61
C ARG A 3 -0.63 -12.28 29.43
N LEU A 4 -0.47 -12.91 28.27
CA LEU A 4 -0.23 -12.20 27.00
C LEU A 4 -1.37 -11.18 26.80
N PRO A 5 -1.07 -9.88 26.57
CA PRO A 5 -2.08 -8.83 26.44
C PRO A 5 -2.80 -8.86 25.06
N PHE A 6 -2.87 -10.03 24.43
CA PHE A 6 -3.45 -10.24 23.12
C PHE A 6 -4.76 -11.00 23.25
N ASN A 7 -5.86 -10.35 22.85
CA ASN A 7 -7.11 -11.05 22.67
C ASN A 7 -7.00 -11.93 21.41
N LEU A 8 -6.86 -13.25 21.61
CA LEU A 8 -6.71 -14.25 20.55
C LEU A 8 -7.81 -14.12 19.48
N SER A 9 -9.05 -13.79 19.86
CA SER A 9 -10.14 -13.59 18.90
C SER A 9 -9.91 -12.40 17.95
N LYS A 10 -9.33 -11.29 18.44
CA LYS A 10 -8.97 -10.13 17.61
C LYS A 10 -7.79 -10.44 16.68
N ALA A 11 -6.82 -11.23 17.14
CA ALA A 11 -5.71 -11.70 16.32
C ALA A 11 -6.19 -12.63 15.19
N VAL A 12 -7.12 -13.53 15.48
CA VAL A 12 -7.74 -14.43 14.49
C VAL A 12 -8.61 -13.67 13.48
N ASN A 13 -9.42 -12.71 13.91
CA ASN A 13 -10.22 -11.90 12.98
C ASN A 13 -9.33 -11.02 12.09
N THR A 14 -8.28 -10.46 12.67
CA THR A 14 -7.23 -9.73 11.95
C THR A 14 -6.57 -10.61 10.90
N TRP A 15 -6.24 -11.85 11.25
CA TRP A 15 -5.70 -12.82 10.32
C TRP A 15 -6.67 -13.13 9.18
N LYS A 16 -7.96 -13.29 9.48
CA LYS A 16 -9.00 -13.50 8.46
C LYS A 16 -9.15 -12.31 7.52
N GLU A 17 -9.11 -11.08 8.02
CA GLU A 17 -9.15 -9.85 7.19
C GLU A 17 -7.95 -9.77 6.25
N VAL A 18 -6.74 -10.05 6.76
CA VAL A 18 -5.52 -10.05 5.95
C VAL A 18 -5.53 -11.20 4.93
N SER A 19 -5.97 -12.39 5.33
CA SER A 19 -6.08 -13.57 4.45
C SER A 19 -7.13 -13.35 3.35
N ALA A 20 -8.25 -12.71 3.69
CA ALA A 20 -9.27 -12.32 2.72
C ALA A 20 -8.72 -11.31 1.71
N GLY A 21 -7.94 -10.32 2.16
CA GLY A 21 -7.24 -9.37 1.29
C GLY A 21 -6.15 -10.01 0.43
N ALA A 22 -5.44 -11.02 0.95
CA ALA A 22 -4.39 -11.74 0.23
C ALA A 22 -4.94 -12.60 -0.93
N GLY A 23 -6.17 -13.10 -0.79
CA GLY A 23 -6.89 -13.85 -1.84
C GLY A 23 -7.49 -12.97 -2.95
N LEU A 24 -7.44 -11.64 -2.83
CA LEU A 24 -7.91 -10.75 -3.87
C LEU A 24 -7.01 -10.80 -5.10
N SER A 25 -7.62 -10.69 -6.28
CA SER A 25 -6.92 -10.44 -7.54
C SER A 25 -6.97 -8.96 -7.90
N SER A 26 -5.96 -8.50 -8.65
CA SER A 26 -5.99 -7.19 -9.29
C SER A 26 -5.43 -7.31 -10.70
N ASN A 27 -6.01 -6.54 -11.63
CA ASN A 27 -5.61 -6.43 -13.04
C ASN A 27 -5.42 -4.95 -13.36
N VAL A 28 -4.44 -4.62 -14.20
CA VAL A 28 -4.32 -3.29 -14.81
C VAL A 28 -4.71 -3.39 -16.28
N VAL A 29 -5.59 -2.49 -16.71
CA VAL A 29 -5.93 -2.25 -18.11
C VAL A 29 -5.39 -0.88 -18.50
N LEU A 30 -4.64 -0.81 -19.59
CA LEU A 30 -4.07 0.42 -20.14
C LEU A 30 -4.88 0.85 -21.36
N ALA A 31 -5.17 2.14 -21.49
CA ALA A 31 -5.92 2.68 -22.62
C ALA A 31 -5.39 4.07 -23.03
N GLY A 32 -5.74 4.49 -24.24
CA GLY A 32 -5.46 5.84 -24.75
C GLY A 32 -4.16 5.96 -25.53
N GLU A 33 -3.38 7.00 -25.27
CA GLU A 33 -2.25 7.41 -26.11
C GLU A 33 -1.22 6.28 -26.33
N PRO A 34 -1.01 5.79 -27.58
CA PRO A 34 -0.25 4.57 -27.84
C PRO A 34 1.18 4.59 -27.31
N ARG A 35 1.86 5.73 -27.40
CA ARG A 35 3.24 5.89 -26.91
C ARG A 35 3.32 5.66 -25.40
N LEU A 36 2.42 6.28 -24.64
CA LEU A 36 2.40 6.20 -23.18
C LEU A 36 1.90 4.84 -22.70
N VAL A 37 0.94 4.25 -23.39
CA VAL A 37 0.50 2.86 -23.15
C VAL A 37 1.66 1.88 -23.31
N ALA A 38 2.45 2.00 -24.37
CA ALA A 38 3.62 1.14 -24.59
C ALA A 38 4.67 1.30 -23.48
N LEU A 39 4.96 2.55 -23.06
CA LEU A 39 5.88 2.83 -21.96
C LEU A 39 5.36 2.28 -20.62
N ALA A 40 4.07 2.42 -20.35
CA ALA A 40 3.44 1.87 -19.15
C ALA A 40 3.51 0.33 -19.15
N GLN A 41 3.24 -0.30 -20.29
CA GLN A 41 3.36 -1.74 -20.45
C GLN A 41 4.80 -2.21 -20.20
N GLN A 42 5.81 -1.50 -20.72
CA GLN A 42 7.22 -1.80 -20.47
C GLN A 42 7.59 -1.69 -18.97
N LYS A 43 7.11 -0.65 -18.28
CA LYS A 43 7.43 -0.45 -16.86
C LYS A 43 6.74 -1.49 -15.97
N LEU A 44 5.47 -1.79 -16.26
CA LEU A 44 4.67 -2.74 -15.49
C LEU A 44 5.05 -4.20 -15.75
N SER A 45 5.64 -4.51 -16.90
CA SER A 45 6.05 -5.87 -17.28
C SER A 45 7.33 -6.37 -16.63
N SER A 46 8.02 -5.54 -15.83
CA SER A 46 9.26 -5.90 -15.11
C SER A 46 9.15 -7.17 -14.24
N GLY A 47 7.93 -7.62 -13.89
CA GLY A 47 7.66 -8.87 -13.18
C GLY A 47 7.20 -10.06 -14.02
N GLY A 48 7.32 -9.99 -15.36
CA GLY A 48 6.85 -11.04 -16.28
C GLY A 48 5.33 -11.04 -16.51
N THR A 49 4.57 -10.17 -15.85
CA THR A 49 3.13 -10.01 -16.07
C THR A 49 2.85 -8.82 -16.98
N LEU A 50 2.20 -9.06 -18.11
CA LEU A 50 1.76 -8.00 -19.00
C LEU A 50 0.39 -7.45 -18.56
N PRO A 51 0.23 -6.13 -18.39
CA PRO A 51 -1.08 -5.53 -18.25
C PRO A 51 -1.88 -5.71 -19.55
N ALA A 52 -3.20 -5.75 -19.43
CA ALA A 52 -4.08 -5.78 -20.61
C ALA A 52 -4.10 -4.39 -21.25
N THR A 53 -4.32 -4.33 -22.57
CA THR A 53 -4.40 -3.07 -23.32
C THR A 53 -5.75 -2.99 -24.01
N TRP A 54 -6.45 -1.88 -23.80
CA TRP A 54 -7.64 -1.52 -24.56
C TRP A 54 -7.21 -0.94 -25.91
N VAL A 55 -7.60 -1.62 -26.99
CA VAL A 55 -7.16 -1.29 -28.36
C VAL A 55 -8.17 -0.42 -29.11
N ARG A 56 -9.42 -0.34 -28.62
CA ARG A 56 -10.48 0.51 -29.19
C ARG A 56 -10.29 1.97 -28.76
N SER A 57 -11.13 2.88 -29.28
CA SER A 57 -11.06 4.29 -28.89
C SER A 57 -11.39 4.51 -27.41
N VAL A 58 -10.99 5.68 -26.90
CA VAL A 58 -11.29 6.11 -25.53
C VAL A 58 -12.79 6.30 -25.33
N ALA A 59 -13.53 6.81 -26.32
CA ALA A 59 -14.98 6.92 -26.28
C ALA A 59 -15.67 5.57 -26.01
N GLU A 60 -15.15 4.49 -26.60
CA GLU A 60 -15.69 3.14 -26.45
C GLU A 60 -15.43 2.52 -25.06
N LEU A 61 -14.65 3.18 -24.19
CA LEU A 61 -14.50 2.75 -22.79
C LEU A 61 -15.84 2.76 -22.03
N ALA A 62 -16.82 3.55 -22.47
CA ALA A 62 -18.18 3.54 -21.93
C ALA A 62 -18.82 2.14 -21.95
N GLU A 63 -18.43 1.29 -22.92
CA GLU A 63 -18.96 -0.07 -23.10
C GLU A 63 -18.15 -1.13 -22.32
N MET A 64 -17.02 -0.74 -21.74
CA MET A 64 -16.11 -1.69 -21.09
C MET A 64 -16.71 -2.17 -19.77
N ALA A 65 -16.90 -3.49 -19.66
CA ALA A 65 -17.27 -4.12 -18.39
C ALA A 65 -16.06 -4.13 -17.45
N SER A 66 -16.15 -3.44 -16.32
CA SER A 66 -15.12 -3.44 -15.28
C SER A 66 -15.50 -4.40 -14.13
N ALA A 67 -14.50 -5.11 -13.59
CA ALA A 67 -14.63 -5.95 -12.39
C ALA A 67 -14.06 -5.27 -11.13
N PRO A 68 -14.51 -5.65 -9.93
CA PRO A 68 -13.85 -5.26 -8.68
C PRO A 68 -12.36 -5.65 -8.68
N GLY A 69 -11.48 -4.73 -8.26
CA GLY A 69 -10.03 -4.94 -8.23
C GLY A 69 -9.31 -4.72 -9.56
N GLU A 70 -10.05 -4.48 -10.64
CA GLU A 70 -9.50 -3.99 -11.90
C GLU A 70 -9.15 -2.50 -11.77
N LEU A 71 -8.03 -2.11 -12.38
CA LEU A 71 -7.55 -0.74 -12.40
C LEU A 71 -7.40 -0.32 -13.85
N LEU A 72 -8.24 0.62 -14.30
CA LEU A 72 -8.11 1.23 -15.61
C LEU A 72 -7.18 2.44 -15.51
N VAL A 73 -6.16 2.49 -16.37
CA VAL A 73 -5.27 3.65 -16.53
C VAL A 73 -5.40 4.15 -17.96
N VAL A 74 -5.97 5.34 -18.11
CA VAL A 74 -6.18 6.00 -19.40
C VAL A 74 -5.14 7.11 -19.55
N PHE A 75 -4.26 6.98 -20.54
CA PHE A 75 -3.32 8.03 -20.92
C PHE A 75 -3.96 8.91 -21.99
N THR A 76 -3.95 10.21 -21.80
CA THR A 76 -4.53 11.15 -22.76
C THR A 76 -3.76 12.46 -22.76
N THR A 77 -3.91 13.27 -23.81
CA THR A 77 -3.40 14.64 -23.85
C THR A 77 -4.41 15.59 -23.21
N SER A 78 -4.04 16.84 -22.96
CA SER A 78 -4.99 17.85 -22.46
C SER A 78 -6.22 18.04 -23.35
N VAL A 79 -6.11 17.77 -24.66
CA VAL A 79 -7.22 17.87 -25.62
C VAL A 79 -8.20 16.71 -25.44
N GLY A 80 -7.71 15.50 -25.19
CA GLY A 80 -8.53 14.29 -25.01
C GLY A 80 -9.04 14.06 -23.58
N GLU A 81 -8.73 14.96 -22.64
CA GLU A 81 -9.14 14.82 -21.23
C GLU A 81 -10.66 14.77 -21.05
N ALA A 82 -11.38 15.69 -21.69
CA ALA A 82 -12.84 15.79 -21.56
C ALA A 82 -13.54 14.53 -22.08
N GLU A 83 -13.08 13.99 -23.21
CA GLU A 83 -13.60 12.76 -23.79
C GLU A 83 -13.35 11.55 -22.87
N ALA A 84 -12.12 11.42 -22.35
CA ALA A 84 -11.77 10.33 -21.44
C ALA A 84 -12.61 10.33 -20.16
N LEU A 85 -12.80 11.52 -19.57
CA LEU A 85 -13.62 11.67 -18.36
C LEU A 85 -15.10 11.37 -18.65
N ALA A 86 -15.63 11.80 -19.80
CA ALA A 86 -17.00 11.51 -20.20
C ALA A 86 -17.23 10.01 -20.43
N ALA A 87 -16.31 9.32 -21.12
CA ALA A 87 -16.39 7.88 -21.35
C ALA A 87 -16.37 7.10 -20.02
N LEU A 88 -15.51 7.49 -19.08
CA LEU A 88 -15.46 6.88 -17.74
C LEU A 88 -16.73 7.12 -16.93
N ALA A 89 -17.30 8.33 -17.01
CA ALA A 89 -18.56 8.63 -16.35
C ALA A 89 -19.71 7.74 -16.89
N GLY A 90 -19.72 7.44 -18.20
CA GLY A 90 -20.67 6.52 -18.82
C GLY A 90 -20.47 5.05 -18.42
N SER A 91 -19.22 4.59 -18.32
CA SER A 91 -18.90 3.19 -17.94
C SER A 91 -19.13 2.87 -16.45
N ALA A 92 -19.02 3.88 -15.57
CA ALA A 92 -19.06 3.75 -14.12
C ALA A 92 -18.17 2.59 -13.59
N PRO A 93 -16.83 2.75 -13.58
CA PRO A 93 -15.91 1.67 -13.27
C PRO A 93 -16.18 1.05 -11.89
N LYS A 94 -16.36 -0.28 -11.87
CA LYS A 94 -16.47 -1.05 -10.62
C LYS A 94 -15.13 -1.18 -9.93
N GLY A 95 -14.04 -1.10 -10.68
CA GLY A 95 -12.69 -0.97 -10.19
C GLY A 95 -12.29 0.48 -9.84
N GLY A 96 -10.99 0.73 -9.83
CA GLY A 96 -10.44 2.10 -9.81
C GLY A 96 -10.15 2.59 -11.23
N ALA A 97 -10.26 3.88 -11.49
CA ALA A 97 -9.84 4.49 -12.75
C ALA A 97 -8.90 5.68 -12.53
N VAL A 98 -7.86 5.76 -13.35
CA VAL A 98 -6.90 6.86 -13.36
C VAL A 98 -6.82 7.44 -14.76
N VAL A 99 -7.09 8.73 -14.91
CA VAL A 99 -6.86 9.46 -16.16
C VAL A 99 -5.56 10.24 -16.00
N ALA A 100 -4.50 9.75 -16.63
CA ALA A 100 -3.19 10.39 -16.67
C ALA A 100 -3.15 11.34 -17.88
N VAL A 101 -3.30 12.64 -17.60
CA VAL A 101 -3.27 13.70 -18.61
C VAL A 101 -1.83 14.13 -18.80
N ASP A 102 -1.25 13.82 -19.96
CA ASP A 102 0.10 14.24 -20.33
C ASP A 102 0.11 15.75 -20.60
N GLU A 103 0.72 16.46 -19.66
CA GLU A 103 0.93 17.90 -19.70
C GLU A 103 2.42 18.23 -19.94
N GLY A 104 3.26 17.21 -20.17
CA GLY A 104 4.69 17.39 -20.42
C GLY A 104 5.38 18.22 -19.33
N HIS A 105 6.19 19.20 -19.72
CA HIS A 105 7.00 19.99 -18.79
C HIS A 105 6.20 20.89 -17.82
N ILE A 106 4.93 21.17 -18.09
CA ILE A 106 4.05 21.95 -17.19
C ILE A 106 3.26 21.06 -16.22
N ALA A 107 3.46 19.74 -16.26
CA ALA A 107 2.78 18.82 -15.37
C ALA A 107 3.09 19.13 -13.90
N THR A 108 2.03 19.28 -13.12
CA THR A 108 2.06 19.59 -11.69
C THR A 108 2.16 18.35 -10.81
N GLY A 109 1.89 17.15 -11.34
CA GLY A 109 1.79 15.92 -10.54
C GLY A 109 0.57 15.87 -9.62
N ARG A 110 -0.36 16.84 -9.74
CA ARG A 110 -1.56 16.93 -8.91
C ARG A 110 -2.59 15.87 -9.32
N ALA A 111 -3.13 15.17 -8.31
CA ALA A 111 -4.23 14.23 -8.46
C ALA A 111 -5.53 14.83 -7.91
N THR A 112 -6.61 14.78 -8.70
CA THR A 112 -7.93 15.32 -8.35
C THR A 112 -8.99 14.25 -8.60
N ARG A 113 -9.89 14.00 -7.64
CA ARG A 113 -11.05 13.14 -7.89
C ARG A 113 -12.06 13.88 -8.76
N THR A 114 -12.40 13.29 -9.90
CA THR A 114 -13.27 13.91 -10.92
C THR A 114 -14.57 13.14 -11.12
N GLY A 115 -14.71 11.93 -10.58
CA GLY A 115 -15.92 11.12 -10.66
C GLY A 115 -15.94 9.97 -9.65
N LEU A 116 -16.92 9.07 -9.78
CA LEU A 116 -16.99 7.88 -8.94
C LEU A 116 -15.80 6.95 -9.25
N ARG A 117 -14.90 6.80 -8.28
CA ARG A 117 -13.68 5.95 -8.39
C ARG A 117 -12.71 6.38 -9.51
N THR A 118 -12.91 7.56 -10.09
CA THR A 118 -12.04 8.16 -11.11
C THR A 118 -11.17 9.26 -10.52
N THR A 119 -9.87 9.15 -10.74
CA THR A 119 -8.89 10.16 -10.35
C THR A 119 -8.17 10.68 -11.58
N ARG A 120 -8.19 11.99 -11.78
CA ARG A 120 -7.41 12.68 -12.81
C ARG A 120 -6.03 13.03 -12.25
N LEU A 121 -4.98 12.70 -12.98
CA LEU A 121 -3.59 13.01 -12.65
C LEU A 121 -3.01 13.92 -13.72
N SER A 122 -2.46 15.06 -13.30
CA SER A 122 -1.50 15.84 -14.09
C SER A 122 -0.20 15.05 -14.22
N PHE A 123 0.11 14.57 -15.42
CA PHE A 123 1.16 13.59 -15.68
C PHE A 123 2.21 14.12 -16.66
N ALA A 124 3.44 13.64 -16.52
CA ALA A 124 4.51 13.80 -17.48
C ALA A 124 5.32 12.50 -17.54
N ASP A 125 5.92 12.23 -18.69
CA ASP A 125 6.87 11.14 -18.88
C ASP A 125 8.23 11.45 -18.24
N SER A 126 8.24 11.55 -16.91
CA SER A 126 9.43 11.73 -16.06
C SER A 126 9.43 10.69 -14.94
N PRO A 127 10.58 10.40 -14.32
CA PRO A 127 10.64 9.50 -13.16
C PRO A 127 9.62 9.87 -12.07
N GLU A 128 9.49 11.16 -11.74
CA GLU A 128 8.55 11.67 -10.76
C GLU A 128 7.09 11.49 -11.22
N GLY A 129 6.80 11.72 -12.51
CA GLY A 129 5.48 11.50 -13.08
C GLY A 129 5.04 10.04 -12.98
N TRP A 130 5.94 9.10 -13.26
CA TRP A 130 5.68 7.66 -13.10
C TRP A 130 5.50 7.26 -11.63
N ASP A 131 6.34 7.77 -10.72
CA ASP A 131 6.20 7.52 -9.28
C ASP A 131 4.86 8.05 -8.73
N ARG A 132 4.43 9.22 -9.22
CA ARG A 132 3.12 9.80 -8.91
C ARG A 132 1.99 8.95 -9.46
N LEU A 133 2.09 8.51 -10.71
CA LEU A 133 1.11 7.62 -11.33
C LEU A 133 0.93 6.34 -10.51
N PHE A 134 2.01 5.64 -10.18
CA PHE A 134 1.93 4.42 -9.36
C PHE A 134 1.35 4.69 -7.97
N GLY A 135 1.64 5.84 -7.38
CA GLY A 135 0.99 6.30 -6.15
C GLY A 135 -0.52 6.45 -6.29
N VAL A 136 -0.98 7.10 -7.35
CA VAL A 136 -2.42 7.28 -7.63
C VAL A 136 -3.10 5.96 -7.97
N CYS A 137 -2.45 5.09 -8.74
CA CYS A 137 -2.91 3.72 -9.02
C CYS A 137 -3.09 2.92 -7.72
N ALA A 138 -2.07 2.95 -6.85
CA ALA A 138 -2.15 2.31 -5.54
C ALA A 138 -3.28 2.87 -4.69
N GLU A 139 -3.61 4.17 -4.80
CA GLU A 139 -4.76 4.81 -4.15
C GLU A 139 -6.12 4.37 -4.74
N ALA A 140 -6.23 4.38 -6.07
CA ALA A 140 -7.46 4.11 -6.80
C ALA A 140 -7.96 2.67 -6.63
N VAL A 141 -7.06 1.69 -6.55
CA VAL A 141 -7.43 0.26 -6.45
C VAL A 141 -7.99 -0.14 -5.07
N GLY A 142 -7.91 0.75 -4.08
CA GLY A 142 -8.47 0.51 -2.74
C GLY A 142 -7.87 -0.72 -2.03
N ASP A 143 -8.75 -1.60 -1.56
CA ASP A 143 -8.38 -2.77 -0.74
C ASP A 143 -7.60 -3.84 -1.53
N HIS A 144 -7.57 -3.77 -2.86
CA HIS A 144 -6.80 -4.66 -3.72
C HIS A 144 -5.32 -4.23 -3.88
N VAL A 145 -4.85 -3.22 -3.13
CA VAL A 145 -3.49 -2.67 -3.24
C VAL A 145 -2.38 -3.72 -3.06
N ALA A 146 -2.62 -4.72 -2.20
CA ALA A 146 -1.66 -5.82 -2.01
C ALA A 146 -1.57 -6.72 -3.24
N ALA A 147 -2.71 -7.06 -3.83
CA ALA A 147 -2.77 -7.86 -5.05
C ALA A 147 -2.14 -7.11 -6.24
N LEU A 148 -2.36 -5.79 -6.33
CA LEU A 148 -1.77 -4.94 -7.35
C LEU A 148 -0.24 -4.95 -7.27
N GLY A 149 0.33 -4.68 -6.09
CA GLY A 149 1.78 -4.67 -5.89
C GLY A 149 2.42 -6.06 -6.06
N ARG A 150 1.72 -7.12 -5.64
CA ARG A 150 2.19 -8.51 -5.86
C ARG A 150 2.36 -8.79 -7.34
N ARG A 151 1.37 -8.41 -8.14
CA ARG A 151 1.31 -8.67 -9.59
C ARG A 151 2.23 -7.77 -10.41
N TYR A 152 2.35 -6.50 -10.05
CA TYR A 152 3.14 -5.51 -10.79
C TYR A 152 4.27 -4.95 -9.93
N PRO A 153 5.52 -5.47 -10.06
CA PRO A 153 6.63 -5.05 -9.21
C PRO A 153 6.92 -3.54 -9.20
N ALA A 154 6.71 -2.87 -10.33
CA ALA A 154 6.86 -1.41 -10.45
C ALA A 154 5.97 -0.62 -9.48
N ILE A 155 4.86 -1.20 -9.00
CA ILE A 155 3.91 -0.55 -8.08
C ILE A 155 4.22 -0.88 -6.61
N ARG A 156 5.11 -1.85 -6.31
CA ARG A 156 5.33 -2.35 -4.93
C ARG A 156 5.67 -1.27 -3.92
N ASP A 157 6.61 -0.38 -4.25
CA ASP A 157 6.97 0.72 -3.36
C ASP A 157 5.77 1.64 -3.10
N ALA A 158 5.04 2.01 -4.16
CA ALA A 158 3.85 2.85 -4.04
C ALA A 158 2.74 2.20 -3.21
N ALA A 159 2.49 0.90 -3.43
CA ALA A 159 1.55 0.10 -2.66
C ALA A 159 1.95 0.02 -1.18
N ALA A 160 3.21 -0.28 -0.89
CA ALA A 160 3.70 -0.43 0.47
C ALA A 160 3.72 0.90 1.23
N ARG A 161 4.09 2.00 0.54
CA ARG A 161 4.00 3.37 1.06
C ARG A 161 2.57 3.74 1.41
N ARG A 162 1.60 3.43 0.54
CA ARG A 162 0.17 3.67 0.83
C ARG A 162 -0.27 2.96 2.10
N VAL A 163 -0.01 1.66 2.19
CA VAL A 163 -0.37 0.85 3.36
C VAL A 163 0.27 1.44 4.62
N THR A 164 1.56 1.79 4.55
CA THR A 164 2.31 2.38 5.66
C THR A 164 1.74 3.72 6.13
N VAL A 165 1.48 4.65 5.20
CA VAL A 165 0.96 6.00 5.54
C VAL A 165 -0.46 5.91 6.10
N ARG A 166 -1.31 5.04 5.54
CA ARG A 166 -2.67 4.81 6.06
C ARG A 166 -2.64 4.28 7.48
N THR A 167 -1.82 3.27 7.75
CA THR A 167 -1.66 2.72 9.12
C THR A 167 -1.05 3.74 10.06
N ALA A 168 -0.06 4.52 9.62
CA ALA A 168 0.53 5.58 10.43
C ALA A 168 -0.52 6.62 10.82
N GLY A 169 -1.37 7.05 9.88
CA GLY A 169 -2.48 7.96 10.14
C GLY A 169 -3.48 7.39 11.15
N GLN A 170 -3.90 6.13 10.99
CA GLN A 170 -4.77 5.43 11.94
C GLN A 170 -4.15 5.37 13.35
N ASN A 171 -2.86 5.04 13.43
CA ASN A 171 -2.15 4.99 14.71
C ASN A 171 -1.96 6.37 15.33
N GLY A 172 -1.73 7.41 14.51
CA GLY A 172 -1.73 8.79 14.97
C GLY A 172 -3.06 9.17 15.60
N LEU A 173 -4.17 8.89 14.90
CA LEU A 173 -5.53 9.14 15.41
C LEU A 173 -5.83 8.36 16.69
N VAL A 174 -5.46 7.08 16.76
CA VAL A 174 -5.62 6.26 17.98
C VAL A 174 -4.81 6.88 19.14
N GLY A 175 -3.58 7.32 18.88
CA GLY A 175 -2.75 7.97 19.89
C GLY A 175 -3.30 9.33 20.38
N LEU A 176 -4.06 10.03 19.54
CA LEU A 176 -4.76 11.27 19.89
C LEU A 176 -6.09 11.00 20.63
N ALA A 177 -6.84 9.97 20.23
CA ALA A 177 -8.20 9.71 20.70
C ALA A 177 -8.27 9.05 22.10
N PHE A 178 -7.23 8.34 22.53
CA PHE A 178 -7.23 7.64 23.82
C PHE A 178 -6.50 8.45 24.90
N PHE A 179 -7.29 9.17 25.69
CA PHE A 179 -6.83 9.85 26.91
C PHE A 179 -6.59 8.87 28.08
N ALA A 180 -7.25 7.70 28.06
CA ALA A 180 -7.16 6.68 29.11
C ALA A 180 -5.82 5.93 29.07
N ARG A 181 -5.17 5.78 30.22
CA ARG A 181 -3.88 5.06 30.36
C ARG A 181 -4.02 3.57 29.99
N GLY A 182 -3.48 3.16 28.83
CA GLY A 182 -3.07 1.77 28.58
C GLY A 182 -3.97 0.91 27.69
N ALA A 183 -5.12 1.41 27.26
CA ALA A 183 -6.06 0.69 26.36
C ALA A 183 -5.67 0.79 24.86
N ASP A 184 -4.83 1.76 24.54
CA ASP A 184 -4.35 2.21 23.24
C ASP A 184 -3.26 1.28 22.65
N MET A 185 -2.48 0.60 23.50
CA MET A 185 -1.30 -0.17 23.08
C MET A 185 -1.60 -1.46 22.30
N PRO A 186 -2.62 -2.27 22.64
CA PRO A 186 -2.91 -3.50 21.89
C PRO A 186 -3.41 -3.21 20.47
N ALA A 187 -4.23 -2.18 20.29
CA ALA A 187 -4.80 -1.81 18.99
C ALA A 187 -3.73 -1.30 18.01
N MET A 188 -2.84 -0.39 18.46
CA MET A 188 -1.76 0.13 17.60
C MET A 188 -0.77 -0.96 17.18
N THR A 189 -0.46 -1.88 18.09
CA THR A 189 0.44 -3.01 17.81
C THR A 189 -0.18 -3.95 16.77
N LEU A 190 -1.49 -4.21 16.89
CA LEU A 190 -2.22 -5.03 15.94
C LEU A 190 -2.27 -4.38 14.55
N ASN A 191 -2.50 -3.06 14.48
CA ASN A 191 -2.46 -2.31 13.22
C ASN A 191 -1.08 -2.35 12.55
N GLN A 192 -0.01 -2.22 13.34
CA GLN A 192 1.36 -2.36 12.86
C GLN A 192 1.65 -3.77 12.35
N ALA A 193 1.20 -4.80 13.07
CA ALA A 193 1.32 -6.18 12.60
C ALA A 193 0.57 -6.37 11.28
N LYS A 194 -0.70 -5.96 11.19
CA LYS A 194 -1.50 -5.98 9.95
C LYS A 194 -0.76 -5.33 8.79
N MET A 195 -0.24 -4.12 8.99
CA MET A 195 0.50 -3.37 7.97
C MET A 195 1.68 -4.18 7.43
N VAL A 196 2.47 -4.79 8.32
CA VAL A 196 3.63 -5.58 7.89
C VAL A 196 3.22 -6.83 7.14
N LEU A 197 2.11 -7.48 7.52
CA LEU A 197 1.55 -8.60 6.76
C LEU A 197 1.08 -8.15 5.37
N PHE A 198 0.37 -7.02 5.27
CA PHE A 198 -0.01 -6.48 3.96
C PHE A 198 1.21 -6.16 3.08
N ILE A 199 2.28 -5.62 3.66
CA ILE A 199 3.55 -5.40 2.95
C ILE A 199 4.14 -6.74 2.49
N ALA A 200 4.18 -7.78 3.33
CA ALA A 200 4.63 -9.11 2.91
C ALA A 200 3.82 -9.63 1.69
N GLY A 201 2.50 -9.47 1.72
CA GLY A 201 1.62 -9.82 0.60
C GLY A 201 1.91 -9.04 -0.69
N ILE A 202 2.28 -7.76 -0.59
CA ILE A 202 2.73 -6.92 -1.73
C ILE A 202 3.98 -7.50 -2.38
N TYR A 203 4.91 -8.05 -1.59
CA TYR A 203 6.13 -8.66 -2.11
C TYR A 203 5.95 -10.14 -2.50
N GLY A 204 4.75 -10.70 -2.34
CA GLY A 204 4.45 -12.09 -2.71
C GLY A 204 4.98 -13.13 -1.73
N GLU A 205 5.31 -12.74 -0.50
CA GLU A 205 5.72 -13.68 0.53
C GLU A 205 4.51 -14.40 1.13
N ASP A 206 4.54 -15.74 1.12
CA ASP A 206 3.54 -16.56 1.79
C ASP A 206 3.64 -16.35 3.30
N ILE A 207 2.61 -15.72 3.84
CA ILE A 207 2.51 -15.46 5.27
C ILE A 207 2.01 -16.72 5.94
N ASN A 208 2.94 -17.57 6.37
CA ASN A 208 2.61 -18.61 7.34
C ASN A 208 2.68 -18.02 8.76
N GLN A 209 1.81 -18.45 9.67
CA GLN A 209 1.75 -17.91 11.05
C GLN A 209 3.09 -17.99 11.79
N GLU A 210 3.92 -18.99 11.44
CA GLU A 210 5.27 -19.19 11.96
C GLU A 210 6.25 -18.08 11.55
N ARG A 211 6.11 -17.52 10.33
CA ARG A 211 6.95 -16.40 9.84
C ARG A 211 6.57 -15.06 10.47
N VAL A 212 5.35 -14.93 11.01
CA VAL A 212 4.92 -13.72 11.74
C VAL A 212 5.60 -13.59 13.10
N VAL A 213 6.07 -14.71 13.67
CA VAL A 213 6.92 -14.68 14.87
C VAL A 213 8.34 -14.18 14.55
N GLU A 214 8.83 -14.35 13.31
CA GLU A 214 10.12 -13.78 12.86
C GLU A 214 10.04 -12.26 12.66
N LEU A 215 8.83 -11.75 12.36
CA LEU A 215 8.51 -10.31 12.35
C LEU A 215 8.53 -9.65 13.73
N VAL A 216 8.71 -10.41 14.82
CA VAL A 216 8.91 -9.91 16.19
C VAL A 216 10.13 -8.98 16.28
N GLY A 217 11.15 -9.12 15.42
CA GLY A 217 12.26 -8.17 15.35
C GLY A 217 11.83 -6.76 14.93
N VAL A 218 10.93 -6.67 13.94
CA VAL A 218 10.35 -5.40 13.46
C VAL A 218 9.38 -4.81 14.48
N VAL A 219 8.60 -5.67 15.15
CA VAL A 219 7.71 -5.28 16.26
C VAL A 219 8.52 -4.82 17.48
N GLY A 220 9.70 -5.41 17.73
CA GLY A 220 10.64 -5.05 18.79
C GLY A 220 11.15 -3.61 18.69
N LEU A 221 11.37 -3.14 17.46
CA LEU A 221 11.68 -1.72 17.19
C LEU A 221 10.53 -0.80 17.63
N GLY A 222 9.27 -1.21 17.37
CA GLY A 222 8.08 -0.51 17.85
C GLY A 222 7.99 -0.45 19.39
N PHE A 223 8.42 -1.49 20.10
CA PHE A 223 8.48 -1.50 21.56
C PHE A 223 9.58 -0.59 22.12
N ALA A 224 10.75 -0.50 21.47
CA ALA A 224 11.81 0.43 21.85
C ALA A 224 11.35 1.90 21.73
N LEU A 225 10.69 2.25 20.61
CA LEU A 225 10.08 3.57 20.39
C LEU A 225 9.00 3.90 21.43
N ARG A 226 8.22 2.92 21.88
CA ARG A 226 7.24 3.10 22.98
C ARG A 226 7.92 3.39 24.33
N GLY A 227 9.09 2.81 24.58
CA GLY A 227 9.91 3.15 25.75
C GLY A 227 10.31 4.62 25.77
N VAL A 228 10.79 5.12 24.62
CA VAL A 228 11.11 6.55 24.42
C VAL A 228 9.87 7.43 24.57
N THR A 229 8.72 7.00 24.03
CA THR A 229 7.45 7.73 24.14
C THR A 229 7.05 7.93 25.61
N ARG A 230 7.12 6.89 26.45
CA ARG A 230 6.77 6.99 27.88
C ARG A 230 7.69 7.97 28.61
N CYS A 231 8.97 8.01 28.24
CA CYS A 231 9.94 8.95 28.79
C CYS A 231 9.59 10.41 28.42
N LEU A 232 9.20 10.65 27.17
CA LEU A 232 8.80 11.98 26.68
C LEU A 232 7.47 12.45 27.28
N VAL A 233 6.45 11.59 27.32
CA VAL A 233 5.13 11.93 27.90
C VAL A 233 5.23 12.23 29.40
N ARG A 234 6.14 11.56 30.13
CA ARG A 234 6.38 11.88 31.55
C ARG A 234 6.93 13.29 31.78
N ARG A 235 7.65 13.86 30.80
CA ARG A 235 8.21 15.21 30.88
C ARG A 235 7.22 16.30 30.44
N MET A 236 6.21 15.95 29.64
CA MET A 236 5.25 16.89 29.07
C MET A 236 3.82 16.37 29.27
N PRO A 237 3.31 16.38 30.51
CA PRO A 237 2.02 15.76 30.85
C PRO A 237 0.83 16.44 30.15
N ASP A 238 0.85 17.76 30.00
CA ASP A 238 -0.29 18.53 29.47
C ASP A 238 -0.50 18.35 27.96
N ILE A 239 0.57 18.03 27.22
CA ILE A 239 0.53 17.75 25.76
C ILE A 239 0.81 16.28 25.44
N GLY A 240 0.77 15.39 26.44
CA GLY A 240 1.16 14.00 26.31
C GLY A 240 0.36 13.22 25.25
N TRP A 241 -0.88 13.61 24.98
CA TRP A 241 -1.73 13.02 23.94
C TRP A 241 -1.25 13.36 22.52
N VAL A 242 -0.80 14.60 22.27
CA VAL A 242 -0.19 15.01 20.99
C VAL A 242 1.10 14.23 20.74
N VAL A 243 1.95 14.13 21.77
CA VAL A 243 3.22 13.41 21.70
C VAL A 243 2.97 11.93 21.37
N LYS A 244 1.98 11.28 22.00
CA LYS A 244 1.61 9.90 21.69
C LYS A 244 1.15 9.71 20.24
N GLY A 245 0.27 10.59 19.74
CA GLY A 245 -0.19 10.56 18.36
C GLY A 245 0.97 10.68 17.37
N LEU A 246 1.83 11.68 17.57
CA LEU A 246 2.99 11.91 16.71
C LEU A 246 3.96 10.72 16.73
N VAL A 247 4.32 10.22 17.92
CA VAL A 247 5.24 9.09 18.00
C VAL A 247 4.62 7.82 17.43
N GLY A 248 3.33 7.59 17.63
CA GLY A 248 2.59 6.48 17.00
C GLY A 248 2.66 6.52 15.48
N TYR A 249 2.46 7.71 14.89
CA TYR A 249 2.58 7.95 13.45
C TYR A 249 4.00 7.68 12.96
N VAL A 250 5.01 8.34 13.54
CA VAL A 250 6.42 8.24 13.13
C VAL A 250 6.95 6.82 13.30
N ALA A 251 6.67 6.16 14.43
CA ALA A 251 7.10 4.78 14.68
C ALA A 251 6.52 3.82 13.63
N THR A 252 5.29 4.05 13.19
CA THR A 252 4.64 3.25 12.15
C THR A 252 5.30 3.47 10.78
N LEU A 253 5.65 4.72 10.43
CA LEU A 253 6.40 5.02 9.19
C LEU A 253 7.77 4.35 9.15
N VAL A 254 8.51 4.42 10.27
CA VAL A 254 9.84 3.77 10.39
C VAL A 254 9.70 2.26 10.25
N MET A 255 8.70 1.67 10.91
CA MET A 255 8.43 0.24 10.84
C MET A 255 8.05 -0.21 9.42
N GLY A 256 7.19 0.54 8.72
CA GLY A 256 6.81 0.23 7.34
C GLY A 256 8.00 0.29 6.39
N ARG A 257 8.87 1.32 6.51
CA ARG A 257 10.13 1.40 5.73
C ARG A 257 11.09 0.26 6.03
N ALA A 258 11.18 -0.17 7.28
CA ALA A 258 12.00 -1.32 7.65
C ALA A 258 11.46 -2.63 7.05
N ALA A 259 10.13 -2.82 7.09
CA ALA A 259 9.47 -3.97 6.47
C ALA A 259 9.68 -4.00 4.95
N VAL A 260 9.49 -2.86 4.27
CA VAL A 260 9.78 -2.72 2.82
C VAL A 260 11.19 -3.19 2.49
N ARG A 261 12.22 -2.63 3.15
CA ARG A 261 13.62 -3.03 2.91
C ARG A 261 13.90 -4.49 3.24
N TYR A 262 13.20 -5.05 4.23
CA TYR A 262 13.34 -6.45 4.61
C TYR A 262 12.82 -7.38 3.51
N PHE A 263 11.64 -7.09 2.97
CA PHE A 263 11.01 -7.91 1.92
C PHE A 263 11.62 -7.66 0.53
N GLU A 264 12.10 -6.46 0.22
CA GLU A 264 12.87 -6.18 -0.99
C GLU A 264 14.14 -7.04 -1.11
N ARG A 265 14.75 -7.38 0.03
CA ARG A 265 15.93 -8.25 0.10
C ARG A 265 15.59 -9.74 0.09
N GLY A 266 14.33 -10.10 -0.19
CA GLY A 266 13.86 -11.49 -0.22
C GLY A 266 13.82 -12.15 1.16
N ALA A 267 13.48 -11.37 2.20
CA ALA A 267 13.35 -11.85 3.58
C ALA A 267 14.53 -12.74 4.03
N PRO A 268 15.76 -12.19 4.11
CA PRO A 268 16.99 -12.97 4.26
C PRO A 268 17.07 -13.79 5.57
N ALA A 269 16.26 -13.45 6.57
CA ALA A 269 16.14 -14.19 7.83
C ALA A 269 15.01 -15.25 7.81
N SER A 270 14.56 -15.68 6.62
CA SER A 270 13.64 -16.80 6.48
C SER A 270 14.13 -18.02 7.28
N THR A 271 13.20 -18.67 7.99
CA THR A 271 13.42 -19.88 8.80
C THR A 271 14.32 -20.91 8.13
N SER A 272 14.23 -21.06 6.81
CA SER A 272 15.08 -21.97 6.02
C SER A 272 16.57 -21.61 6.06
N LYS A 273 16.91 -20.31 5.99
CA LYS A 273 18.31 -19.83 6.06
C LYS A 273 18.82 -19.77 7.49
N VAL A 274 17.97 -19.45 8.46
CA VAL A 274 18.36 -19.46 9.88
C VAL A 274 18.55 -20.88 10.39
N VAL A 275 17.66 -21.82 10.03
CA VAL A 275 17.83 -23.25 10.33
C VAL A 275 19.05 -23.82 9.60
N ALA A 276 19.33 -23.40 8.36
CA ALA A 276 20.55 -23.78 7.65
C ALA A 276 21.82 -23.23 8.33
N LEU A 277 21.80 -21.97 8.79
CA LEU A 277 22.92 -21.33 9.48
C LEU A 277 23.16 -21.93 10.88
N VAL A 278 22.10 -22.20 11.63
CA VAL A 278 22.18 -22.89 12.93
C VAL A 278 22.62 -24.34 12.73
N GLY A 279 22.19 -24.99 11.65
CA GLY A 279 22.64 -26.32 11.25
C GLY A 279 24.11 -26.36 10.80
N SER A 280 24.64 -25.28 10.22
CA SER A 280 26.05 -25.19 9.82
C SER A 280 26.99 -24.82 10.97
N LEU A 281 26.49 -24.15 12.02
CA LEU A 281 27.24 -23.86 13.25
C LEU A 281 27.26 -25.04 14.23
N ARG A 282 26.45 -26.08 13.99
CA ARG A 282 26.36 -27.27 14.84
C ARG A 282 27.12 -28.48 14.27
N ARG A 283 27.94 -28.28 13.23
CA ARG A 283 28.91 -29.25 12.70
C ARG A 283 30.33 -28.86 13.08
#